data_AF-A0A529KUR6-F1
#
_entry.id   AF-A0A529KUR6-F1
#
_cell.length_a   1.000
_cell.length_b   1.000
_cell.length_c   1.000
_cell.angle_alpha   90.00
_cell.angle_beta   90.00
_cell.angle_gamma   90.00
#
_symmetry.space_group_name_H-M   'P 1'
#
loop_
_entity.id
_entity.type
_entity.pdbx_description
1 polymer ?
#
loop_
_entity_poly.entity_id
_entity_poly.type
_entity_poly.pdbx_seq_one_letter_code
_entity_poly.pdbx_strand_id
1 'polypeptide(L)' 'LRLDPHEPAFVQNPYEAYAFLHGISNAFFWEDYGFWCFGGFDDVNRLLRDRRFGRQNPAGIPDSRGVGDDRS' A
#
# COMPACT_ATOMS: atom_id res chain seq x y z
N LEU A 1 3.29 6.99 -13.19
CA LEU A 1 3.53 8.15 -12.29
C LEU A 1 4.95 8.03 -11.77
N ARG A 2 5.77 9.06 -12.00
CA ARG A 2 7.08 9.21 -11.40
C ARG A 2 7.00 10.34 -10.39
N LEU A 3 7.15 10.01 -9.11
CA LEU A 3 7.04 10.93 -7.99
C LEU A 3 7.80 10.29 -6.82
N ASP A 4 8.81 10.96 -6.29
CA ASP A 4 9.54 10.45 -5.13
C ASP A 4 8.88 10.98 -3.85
N PRO A 5 8.29 10.12 -3.00
CA PRO A 5 7.65 10.55 -1.77
C PRO A 5 8.64 10.93 -0.65
N HIS A 6 9.94 10.75 -0.86
CA HIS A 6 10.98 11.20 0.06
C HIS A 6 11.51 12.60 -0.27
N GLU A 7 11.14 13.17 -1.42
CA GLU A 7 11.52 14.53 -1.79
C GLU A 7 10.98 15.54 -0.76
N PRO A 8 11.82 16.44 -0.21
CA PRO A 8 11.40 17.35 0.84
C PRO A 8 10.17 18.19 0.46
N ALA A 9 10.05 18.60 -0.79
CA ALA A 9 8.89 19.35 -1.27
C ALA A 9 7.58 18.55 -1.15
N PHE A 10 7.61 17.26 -1.48
CA PHE A 10 6.47 16.36 -1.33
C PHE A 10 6.16 16.11 0.15
N VAL A 11 7.19 15.88 0.98
CA VAL A 11 7.01 15.65 2.42
C VAL A 11 6.36 16.85 3.11
N GLN A 12 6.74 18.08 2.72
CA GLN A 12 6.19 19.30 3.31
C GLN A 12 4.78 19.63 2.83
N ASN A 13 4.47 19.35 1.56
CA ASN A 13 3.14 19.61 1.00
C ASN A 13 2.69 18.51 0.02
N PRO A 14 2.25 17.34 0.52
CA PRO A 14 1.85 16.24 -0.35
C PRO A 14 0.47 16.46 -1.00
N TYR A 15 -0.33 17.38 -0.45
CA TYR A 15 -1.73 17.58 -0.87
C TYR A 15 -1.86 18.16 -2.27
N GLU A 16 -0.88 18.95 -2.73
CA GLU A 16 -0.87 19.44 -4.12
C GLU A 16 -0.77 18.28 -5.11
N ALA A 17 0.13 17.33 -4.84
CA ALA A 17 0.27 16.13 -5.66
C ALA A 17 -1.00 15.26 -5.59
N TYR A 18 -1.59 15.07 -4.41
CA TYR A 18 -2.83 14.31 -4.28
C TYR A 18 -4.01 14.97 -5.01
N ALA A 19 -4.15 16.30 -4.93
CA ALA A 19 -5.21 17.02 -5.63
C ALA A 19 -5.06 16.89 -7.15
N PHE A 20 -3.83 16.99 -7.67
CA PHE A 20 -3.55 16.74 -9.08
C PHE A 20 -3.93 15.31 -9.49
N LEU A 21 -3.57 14.30 -8.70
CA LEU A 21 -3.89 12.91 -8.98
C LEU A 21 -5.41 12.64 -8.97
N HIS A 22 -6.14 13.16 -7.99
CA HIS A 22 -7.61 13.08 -7.94
C HIS A 22 -8.29 13.74 -9.14
N GLY A 23 -7.68 14.79 -9.71
CA GLY A 23 -8.19 15.44 -10.93
C GLY A 23 -8.00 14.63 -12.21
N ILE A 24 -7.06 13.67 -12.22
CA ILE A 24 -6.74 12.88 -13.42
C ILE A 24 -7.36 11.48 -13.34
N SER A 25 -7.07 10.75 -12.26
CA SER A 25 -7.53 9.39 -12.05
C SER A 25 -7.31 8.96 -10.60
N ASN A 26 -8.32 8.31 -10.03
CA ASN A 26 -8.21 7.71 -8.70
C ASN A 26 -7.40 6.40 -8.68
N ALA A 27 -7.07 5.83 -9.83
CA ALA A 27 -6.22 4.63 -9.98
C ALA A 27 -5.05 4.93 -10.93
N PHE A 28 -3.83 4.73 -10.46
CA PHE A 28 -2.61 5.01 -11.23
C PHE A 28 -1.50 4.03 -10.90
N PHE A 29 -0.65 3.74 -11.88
CA PHE A 29 0.55 2.94 -11.66
C PHE A 29 1.70 3.84 -11.20
N TRP A 30 2.24 3.57 -10.01
CA TRP A 30 3.39 4.29 -9.48
C TRP A 30 4.66 3.57 -9.91
N GLU A 31 5.41 4.17 -10.84
CA GLU A 31 6.53 3.53 -11.52
C GLU A 31 7.69 3.26 -10.57
N ASP A 32 8.02 4.21 -9.70
CA ASP A 32 9.10 4.08 -8.71
C ASP A 32 8.87 2.95 -7.71
N TYR A 33 7.59 2.60 -7.49
CA TYR A 33 7.18 1.50 -6.62
C TYR A 33 6.85 0.20 -7.34
N GLY A 34 6.55 0.26 -8.64
CA GLY A 34 6.23 -0.90 -9.45
C GLY A 34 4.84 -1.51 -9.19
N PHE A 35 3.89 -0.75 -8.62
CA PHE A 35 2.54 -1.24 -8.35
C PHE A 35 1.44 -0.19 -8.58
N TRP A 36 0.20 -0.68 -8.63
CA TRP A 36 -1.00 0.15 -8.70
C TRP A 36 -1.30 0.80 -7.35
N CYS A 37 -1.60 2.08 -7.39
CA CYS A 37 -2.02 2.90 -6.26
C CYS A 37 -3.43 3.44 -6.50
N PHE A 38 -4.19 3.58 -5.42
CA PHE A 38 -5.54 4.10 -5.42
C PHE A 38 -5.65 5.28 -4.46
N GLY A 39 -6.12 6.43 -4.95
CA GLY A 39 -6.25 7.67 -4.18
C GLY A 39 -7.69 8.07 -3.87
N GLY A 40 -8.68 7.53 -4.57
CA GLY A 40 -10.09 7.89 -4.40
C GLY A 40 -10.72 7.27 -3.15
N PHE A 41 -11.54 8.03 -2.43
CA PHE A 41 -12.17 7.57 -1.19
C PHE A 41 -13.01 6.29 -1.39
N ASP A 42 -13.89 6.28 -2.40
CA ASP A 42 -14.78 5.14 -2.65
C ASP A 42 -13.99 3.89 -3.08
N ASP A 43 -12.97 4.07 -3.92
CA ASP A 43 -12.09 3.00 -4.38
C ASP A 43 -11.31 2.39 -3.22
N VAL A 44 -10.65 3.23 -2.41
CA VAL A 44 -9.88 2.78 -1.24
C VAL A 44 -10.79 2.08 -0.23
N ASN A 45 -11.94 2.67 0.13
CA ASN A 45 -12.86 2.09 1.09
C ASN A 45 -13.43 0.74 0.61
N ARG A 46 -13.72 0.60 -0.69
CA ARG A 46 -14.13 -0.67 -1.29
C ARG A 46 -13.02 -1.71 -1.26
N LEU A 47 -11.82 -1.34 -1.70
CA LEU A 47 -10.68 -2.26 -1.81
C LEU A 47 -10.24 -2.84 -0.46
N LEU A 48 -10.21 -2.01 0.59
CA LEU A 48 -9.85 -2.47 1.93
C LEU A 48 -10.84 -3.49 2.52
N ARG A 49 -12.05 -3.60 1.96
CA ARG A 49 -13.11 -4.54 2.38
C ARG A 49 -13.27 -5.71 1.41
N ASP A 50 -12.60 -5.66 0.27
CA ASP A 50 -12.70 -6.68 -0.75
C ASP A 50 -11.84 -7.88 -0.37
N ARG A 51 -12.50 -9.01 -0.10
CA ARG A 51 -11.83 -10.26 0.34
C ARG A 51 -10.86 -10.84 -0.69
N ARG A 52 -10.91 -10.37 -1.94
CA ARG A 52 -9.94 -10.74 -2.99
C ARG A 52 -8.57 -10.08 -2.78
N PHE A 53 -8.51 -8.99 -2.02
CA PHE A 53 -7.28 -8.28 -1.67
C PHE A 53 -6.88 -8.65 -0.25
N GLY A 54 -5.82 -9.45 -0.13
CA GLY A 54 -5.25 -9.89 1.15
C GLY A 54 -3.81 -9.46 1.30
N ARG A 55 -3.29 -9.52 2.53
CA ARG A 55 -1.86 -9.30 2.78
C ARG A 55 -1.08 -10.55 2.36
N GLN A 56 -0.21 -10.41 1.37
CA GLN A 56 0.70 -11.49 1.01
C GLN A 56 1.64 -11.76 2.19
N ASN A 57 1.80 -13.04 2.54
CA ASN A 57 2.78 -13.50 3.50
C ASN A 57 3.81 -14.38 2.77
N PRO A 58 4.91 -13.80 2.27
CA PRO A 58 5.90 -14.53 1.47
C PRO A 58 6.58 -15.67 2.23
N ALA A 59 6.68 -15.57 3.56
CA ALA A 59 7.28 -16.58 4.43
C ALA A 59 6.33 -17.74 4.78
N GLY A 60 5.06 -17.67 4.37
CA GLY A 60 4.03 -18.61 4.79
C GLY A 60 3.60 -18.44 6.25
N ILE A 61 2.55 -19.15 6.66
CA ILE A 61 2.17 -19.22 8.07
C ILE A 61 3.31 -19.93 8.81
N PRO A 62 3.95 -19.32 9.83
CA PRO A 62 4.93 -20.02 10.64
C PRO A 62 4.29 -21.31 11.18
N ASP A 63 4.97 -22.44 11.03
CA ASP A 63 4.49 -23.71 11.57
C ASP A 63 4.29 -23.59 13.08
N SER A 64 3.06 -23.77 13.56
CA SER A 64 2.73 -23.72 14.99
C SER A 64 3.38 -24.85 15.81
N ARG A 65 4.12 -25.78 15.18
CA ARG A 65 4.72 -26.96 15.83
C ARG A 65 6.12 -26.71 16.43
N GLY A 66 6.34 -25.60 17.12
CA GLY A 66 7.68 -25.26 17.63
C GLY A 66 7.74 -24.36 18.86
N VAL A 67 6.79 -24.44 19.78
CA VAL A 67 6.95 -23.92 21.16
C VAL A 67 6.51 -25.04 22.09
N GLY A 68 7.38 -26.02 22.29
CA GLY A 68 7.08 -27.21 23.07
C GLY A 68 8.31 -28.04 23.34
N ASP A 69 9.45 -27.41 23.62
CA ASP A 69 10.58 -28.04 24.32
C ASP A 69 11.60 -26.95 24.65
N ASP A 70 11.47 -26.34 25.82
CA ASP A 70 12.62 -25.89 26.62
C ASP A 70 12.12 -25.34 27.98
N ARG A 71 11.80 -26.26 28.90
CA ARG A 71 11.94 -26.07 30.35
C ARG A 71 12.14 -27.44 30.99
N SER A 72 13.40 -27.82 31.16
CA SER A 72 13.85 -28.84 32.11
C SER A 72 15.01 -28.27 32.90
#